data_AF-A0A3M1VNV9-F1
#
_entry.id   AF-A0A3M1VNV9-F1
#
_cell.length_a   1.000
_cell.length_b   1.000
_cell.length_c   1.000
_cell.angle_alpha   90.00
_cell.angle_beta   90.00
_cell.angle_gamma   90.00
#
_symmetry.space_group_name_H-M   'P 1'
#
loop_
_entity.id
_entity.type
_entity.pdbx_description
1 polymer ?
#
loop_
_entity_poly.entity_id
_entity_poly.type
_entity_poly.pdbx_seq_one_letter_code
_entity_poly.pdbx_strand_id
1 'polypeptide(L)'
;MWLDHNTIKTLAKSRGLSLRRLLDKANISRTAYYSLVRSATLVPLSVHKLAAALGVPADRIVSTRPLEEAKYRSRLVRLENILRKYPGADRENVWHTLVLLDMPPIERLRGALRRATR
;
A
#
# COMPACT_ATOMS: atom_id res chain seq x y z
N MET A 1 0.25 2.33 -2.73
CA MET A 1 0.62 2.77 -1.37
C MET A 1 1.96 3.49 -1.47
N TRP A 2 2.07 4.72 -0.98
CA TRP A 2 3.34 5.47 -0.91
C TRP A 2 3.53 6.03 0.50
N LEU A 3 4.76 6.36 0.84
CA LEU A 3 5.08 7.16 2.02
C LEU A 3 4.61 8.61 1.81
N ASP A 4 3.85 9.14 2.75
CA ASP A 4 3.43 10.53 2.74
C ASP A 4 4.47 11.43 3.43
N HIS A 5 5.23 12.17 2.61
CA HIS A 5 6.28 13.06 3.10
C HIS A 5 5.78 14.10 4.10
N ASN A 6 4.58 14.66 3.88
CA ASN A 6 4.04 15.72 4.73
C ASN A 6 3.61 15.15 6.08
N THR A 7 2.92 14.02 6.06
CA THR A 7 2.51 13.32 7.29
C THR A 7 3.72 12.90 8.12
N ILE A 8 4.79 12.38 7.49
CA ILE A 8 6.05 12.04 8.16
C ILE A 8 6.71 13.27 8.79
N LYS A 9 6.74 14.41 8.08
CA LYS A 9 7.30 15.67 8.61
C LYS A 9 6.52 16.17 9.82
N THR A 10 5.20 16.14 9.76
CA THR A 10 4.31 16.58 10.84
C THR A 10 4.46 15.68 12.07
N LEU A 11 4.51 14.36 11.88
CA LEU A 11 4.73 13.38 12.96
C LEU A 11 6.13 13.47 13.57
N ALA A 12 7.15 13.78 12.78
CA ALA A 12 8.50 14.02 13.30
C ALA A 12 8.53 15.29 14.14
N LYS A 13 7.93 16.37 13.64
CA LYS A 13 7.86 17.67 14.32
C LYS A 13 7.10 17.58 15.64
N SER A 14 5.96 16.88 15.67
CA SER A 14 5.18 16.68 16.90
C SER A 14 5.93 15.86 17.96
N ARG A 15 6.96 15.10 17.56
CA ARG A 15 7.85 14.36 18.45
C ARG A 15 9.19 15.07 18.71
N GLY A 16 9.31 16.34 18.36
CA GLY A 16 10.54 17.12 18.56
C GLY A 16 11.74 16.64 17.71
N LEU A 17 11.48 15.87 16.65
CA LEU A 17 12.51 15.32 15.77
C LEU A 17 12.55 16.09 14.45
N SER A 18 13.76 16.44 14.00
CA SER A 18 13.96 16.86 12.62
C SER A 18 13.93 15.64 11.70
N LEU A 19 13.56 15.84 10.42
CA LEU A 19 13.56 14.77 9.43
C LEU A 19 14.93 14.08 9.34
N ARG A 20 16.02 14.85 9.44
CA ARG A 20 17.39 14.30 9.46
C ARG A 20 17.60 13.37 10.66
N ARG A 21 17.28 13.84 11.88
CA ARG A 21 17.40 13.02 13.09
C ARG A 21 16.53 11.77 13.06
N LEU A 22 15.34 11.86 12.46
CA LEU A 22 14.47 10.70 12.26
C LEU A 22 15.13 9.65 11.37
N LEU A 23 15.69 10.08 10.23
CA LEU A 23 16.35 9.19 9.28
C LEU A 23 17.60 8.54 9.90
N ASP A 24 18.39 9.31 10.64
CA ASP A 24 19.55 8.80 11.37
C ASP A 24 19.14 7.74 12.41
N LYS A 25 18.07 8.02 13.19
CA LYS A 25 17.54 7.09 14.19
C LYS A 25 16.96 5.81 13.58
N ALA A 26 16.37 5.91 12.39
CA ALA A 26 15.85 4.77 11.63
C ALA A 26 16.94 4.01 10.85
N ASN A 27 18.18 4.50 10.85
CA ASN A 27 19.29 4.03 10.03
C ASN A 27 18.93 3.94 8.53
N ILE A 28 18.38 5.02 7.99
CA ILE A 28 17.93 5.14 6.59
C ILE A 28 18.62 6.34 5.95
N SER A 29 19.27 6.11 4.80
CA SER A 29 19.85 7.21 4.03
C SER A 29 18.78 8.12 3.44
N ARG A 30 19.09 9.41 3.25
CA ARG A 30 18.19 10.35 2.55
C ARG A 30 17.81 9.86 1.17
N THR A 31 18.75 9.30 0.42
CA THR A 31 18.49 8.76 -0.92
C THR A 31 17.50 7.60 -0.87
N ALA A 32 17.68 6.64 0.04
CA ALA A 32 16.72 5.56 0.24
C ALA A 32 15.34 6.10 0.63
N TYR A 33 15.28 7.07 1.55
CA TYR A 33 14.02 7.71 1.94
C TYR A 33 13.27 8.31 0.75
N TYR A 34 13.93 9.13 -0.08
CA TYR A 34 13.27 9.76 -1.23
C TYR A 34 12.93 8.77 -2.34
N SER A 35 13.69 7.69 -2.51
CA SER A 35 13.34 6.59 -3.41
C SER A 35 12.06 5.87 -2.95
N LEU A 36 11.86 5.70 -1.64
CA LEU A 36 10.67 5.06 -1.08
C LEU A 36 9.43 5.95 -1.16
N VAL A 37 9.58 7.27 -0.99
CA VAL A 37 8.49 8.24 -1.24
C VAL A 37 8.01 8.18 -2.68
N ARG A 38 8.88 7.80 -3.64
CA ARG A 38 8.57 7.71 -5.07
C ARG A 38 8.11 6.33 -5.54
N SER A 39 8.30 5.27 -4.75
CA SER A 39 8.04 3.89 -5.17
C SER A 39 6.66 3.39 -4.74
N ALA A 40 5.99 2.61 -5.59
CA ALA A 40 4.57 2.25 -5.45
C ALA A 40 4.30 0.77 -5.12
N THR A 41 5.15 0.09 -4.35
CA THR A 41 5.07 -1.37 -4.11
C THR A 41 5.29 -1.75 -2.64
N LEU A 42 4.84 -2.98 -2.31
CA LEU A 42 4.79 -3.65 -0.99
C LEU A 42 5.73 -3.07 0.08
N VAL A 43 5.14 -2.76 1.24
CA VAL A 43 5.72 -1.97 2.35
C VAL A 43 7.17 -2.39 2.65
N PRO A 44 8.17 -1.62 2.18
CA PRO A 44 9.57 -2.00 2.34
C PRO A 44 10.03 -1.98 3.81
N LEU A 45 11.07 -2.76 4.15
CA LEU A 45 11.63 -2.83 5.53
C LEU A 45 11.97 -1.44 6.12
N SER A 46 12.36 -0.51 5.26
CA SER A 46 12.61 0.89 5.61
C SER A 46 11.36 1.63 6.12
N VAL A 47 10.16 1.33 5.60
CA VAL A 47 8.90 1.87 6.13
C VAL A 47 8.66 1.35 7.54
N HIS A 48 8.89 0.06 7.80
CA HIS A 48 8.80 -0.51 9.14
C HIS A 48 9.78 0.17 10.12
N LYS A 49 11.03 0.41 9.71
CA LYS A 49 12.03 1.12 10.52
C LYS A 49 11.63 2.57 10.80
N LEU A 50 11.06 3.28 9.83
CA LEU A 50 10.52 4.63 10.04
C LEU A 50 9.36 4.65 11.03
N ALA A 51 8.43 3.72 10.88
CA ALA A 51 7.28 3.56 11.76
C ALA A 51 7.73 3.30 13.20
N ALA A 52 8.69 2.38 13.39
CA ALA A 52 9.30 2.08 14.68
C ALA A 52 10.04 3.29 15.28
N ALA A 53 10.82 4.02 14.48
CA ALA A 53 11.53 5.23 14.93
C ALA A 53 10.56 6.36 15.32
N LEU A 54 9.41 6.43 14.65
CA LEU A 54 8.30 7.31 14.99
C LEU A 54 7.45 6.74 16.13
N GLY A 55 7.57 5.49 16.54
CA GLY A 55 6.66 4.90 17.52
C GLY A 55 5.19 4.92 17.05
N VAL A 56 4.95 4.67 15.77
CA VAL A 56 3.60 4.51 15.19
C VAL A 56 3.52 3.21 14.39
N PRO A 57 2.31 2.64 14.23
CA PRO A 57 2.06 1.58 13.25
C PRO A 57 2.42 2.02 11.81
N ALA A 58 2.90 1.08 10.98
CA ALA A 58 3.39 1.38 9.63
C ALA A 58 2.29 1.83 8.66
N ASP A 59 1.06 1.36 8.85
CA ASP A 59 -0.14 1.79 8.12
C ASP A 59 -0.45 3.28 8.32
N ARG A 60 -0.08 3.88 9.47
CA ARG A 60 -0.31 5.31 9.75
C ARG A 60 0.59 6.27 8.97
N ILE A 61 1.68 5.79 8.39
CA ILE A 61 2.63 6.62 7.61
C ILE A 61 2.55 6.34 6.10
N VAL A 62 1.72 5.38 5.71
CA VAL A 62 1.46 5.00 4.33
C VAL A 62 0.12 5.59 3.92
N SER A 63 0.14 6.43 2.89
CA SER A 63 -1.08 7.00 2.32
C SER A 63 -1.48 6.25 1.05
N THR A 64 -2.80 6.14 0.86
CA THR A 64 -3.42 5.65 -0.37
C THR A 64 -4.09 6.84 -1.08
N ARG A 65 -4.14 6.85 -2.42
CA ARG A 65 -4.79 7.95 -3.17
C ARG A 65 -6.27 7.85 -2.82
N PRO A 66 -6.98 8.96 -2.63
CA PRO A 66 -8.41 8.92 -2.39
C PRO A 66 -9.18 8.08 -3.43
N LEU A 67 -8.78 8.17 -4.70
CA LEU A 67 -9.36 7.37 -5.79
C LEU A 67 -9.09 5.86 -5.66
N GLU A 68 -7.88 5.48 -5.25
CA GLU A 68 -7.48 4.08 -5.07
C GLU A 68 -8.15 3.47 -3.84
N GLU A 69 -8.32 4.26 -2.78
CA GLU A 69 -9.03 3.85 -1.56
C GLU A 69 -10.53 3.66 -1.83
N ALA A 70 -11.16 4.56 -2.59
CA ALA A 70 -12.56 4.43 -2.99
C ALA A 70 -12.81 3.16 -3.83
N LYS A 71 -11.93 2.88 -4.80
CA LYS A 71 -11.98 1.65 -5.60
C LYS A 71 -11.81 0.41 -4.73
N TYR A 72 -10.85 0.42 -3.81
CA TYR A 72 -10.61 -0.68 -2.87
C TYR A 72 -11.85 -0.96 -2.01
N ARG A 73 -12.44 0.08 -1.40
CA ARG A 73 -13.66 -0.06 -0.60
C ARG A 73 -14.84 -0.57 -1.43
N SER A 74 -15.01 -0.07 -2.65
CA SER A 74 -16.05 -0.56 -3.58
C SER A 74 -15.88 -2.05 -3.88
N ARG A 75 -14.65 -2.53 -4.11
CA ARG A 75 -14.38 -3.96 -4.31
C ARG A 75 -14.70 -4.80 -3.08
N LEU A 76 -14.38 -4.32 -1.87
CA LEU A 76 -14.72 -5.04 -0.63
C LEU A 76 -16.22 -5.24 -0.48
N VAL A 77 -17.01 -4.18 -0.70
CA VAL A 77 -18.48 -4.27 -0.67
C VAL A 77 -18.97 -5.28 -1.71
N ARG A 78 -18.40 -5.26 -2.91
CA ARG A 78 -18.78 -6.18 -3.99
C ARG A 78 -18.40 -7.62 -3.69
N LEU A 79 -17.22 -7.85 -3.11
CA LEU A 79 -16.75 -9.15 -2.63
C LEU A 79 -17.72 -9.73 -1.60
N GLU A 80 -18.06 -8.96 -0.57
CA GLU A 80 -18.97 -9.40 0.49
C GLU A 80 -20.36 -9.75 -0.05
N ASN A 81 -20.88 -8.95 -0.98
CA ASN A 81 -22.15 -9.24 -1.63
C ASN A 81 -22.11 -10.53 -2.44
N ILE A 82 -21.00 -10.82 -3.14
CA ILE A 82 -20.82 -12.06 -3.90
C ILE A 82 -20.73 -13.25 -2.95
N LEU A 83 -19.92 -13.17 -1.89
CA LEU A 83 -19.78 -14.25 -0.92
C LEU A 83 -21.09 -14.54 -0.17
N ARG A 84 -21.89 -13.50 0.11
CA ARG A 84 -23.22 -13.67 0.72
C ARG A 84 -24.19 -14.38 -0.23
N LYS A 85 -24.13 -14.07 -1.53
CA LYS A 85 -24.97 -14.68 -2.56
C LYS A 85 -24.52 -16.10 -2.92
N TYR A 86 -23.21 -16.37 -2.83
CA TYR A 86 -22.58 -17.65 -3.17
C TYR A 86 -21.62 -18.08 -2.06
N PRO A 87 -22.11 -18.73 -0.99
CA PRO A 87 -21.30 -19.07 0.19
C PRO A 87 -20.14 -20.05 -0.09
N GLY A 88 -20.25 -20.86 -1.14
CA GLY A 88 -19.19 -21.79 -1.57
C GLY A 88 -18.14 -21.16 -2.48
N ALA A 89 -18.24 -19.88 -2.81
CA ALA A 89 -17.25 -19.21 -3.63
C ALA A 89 -15.96 -18.95 -2.82
N ASP A 90 -14.82 -19.25 -3.42
CA ASP A 90 -13.53 -18.98 -2.81
C ASP A 90 -13.26 -17.45 -2.76
N ARG A 91 -13.00 -16.95 -1.55
CA ARG A 91 -12.81 -15.52 -1.29
C ARG A 91 -11.64 -14.95 -2.09
N GLU A 92 -10.54 -15.68 -2.17
CA GLU A 92 -9.33 -15.22 -2.83
C GLU A 92 -9.53 -15.11 -4.34
N ASN A 93 -10.15 -16.13 -4.95
CA ASN A 93 -10.52 -16.11 -6.36
C ASN A 93 -11.49 -14.99 -6.71
N VAL A 94 -12.51 -14.75 -5.87
CA VAL A 94 -13.46 -13.65 -6.09
C VAL A 94 -12.73 -12.30 -5.98
N TRP A 95 -11.91 -12.11 -4.96
CA TRP A 95 -11.12 -10.90 -4.78
C TRP A 95 -10.21 -10.63 -5.97
N HIS A 96 -9.45 -11.65 -6.39
CA HIS A 96 -8.53 -11.57 -7.50
C HIS A 96 -9.24 -11.22 -8.81
N THR A 97 -10.40 -11.83 -9.04
CA THR A 97 -11.22 -11.54 -10.21
C THR A 97 -11.70 -10.09 -10.22
N LEU A 98 -12.17 -9.57 -9.08
CA LEU A 98 -12.59 -8.16 -8.95
C LEU A 98 -11.43 -7.20 -9.20
N VAL A 99 -10.21 -7.53 -8.76
CA VAL A 99 -9.00 -6.74 -9.03
C VAL A 99 -8.67 -6.75 -10.53
N LEU A 100 -8.80 -7.89 -11.21
CA LEU A 100 -8.55 -8.00 -12.65
C LEU A 100 -9.57 -7.24 -13.49
N LEU A 101 -10.83 -7.18 -13.05
CA LEU A 101 -11.91 -6.48 -13.74
C LEU A 101 -11.67 -4.96 -13.81
N ASP A 102 -10.95 -4.39 -12.85
CA ASP A 102 -10.58 -2.97 -12.83
C ASP A 102 -9.39 -2.63 -13.75
N MET A 103 -8.70 -3.63 -14.28
CA MET A 103 -7.60 -3.43 -15.22
C MET A 103 -8.12 -3.27 -16.66
N PRO A 104 -7.42 -2.46 -17.49
CA PRO A 104 -7.67 -2.43 -18.93
C PRO A 104 -7.60 -3.84 -19.54
N PRO A 105 -8.42 -4.16 -20.57
CA PRO A 105 -8.48 -5.52 -21.14
C PRO A 105 -7.10 -6.08 -21.53
N ILE A 106 -6.23 -5.24 -22.09
CA ILE A 106 -4.88 -5.63 -22.50
C ILE A 106 -3.99 -6.02 -21.32
N GLU A 107 -4.09 -5.32 -20.19
CA GLU A 107 -3.32 -5.60 -18.98
C GLU A 107 -3.82 -6.88 -18.28
N ARG A 108 -5.14 -7.12 -18.34
CA ARG A 108 -5.74 -8.36 -17.85
C ARG A 108 -5.22 -9.60 -18.61
N LEU A 109 -5.17 -9.51 -19.94
CA LEU A 109 -4.63 -10.57 -20.79
C LEU A 109 -3.14 -10.82 -20.52
N ARG A 110 -2.34 -9.76 -20.43
CA ARG A 110 -0.91 -9.86 -20.07
C ARG A 110 -0.72 -10.54 -18.71
N GLY A 111 -1.52 -10.16 -17.72
CA GLY A 111 -1.49 -10.77 -16.38
C GLY A 111 -1.90 -12.24 -16.37
N ALA A 112 -2.90 -12.63 -17.16
CA ALA A 112 -3.31 -14.03 -17.30
C ALA A 112 -2.23 -14.89 -17.98
N LEU A 113 -1.65 -14.40 -19.07
CA LEU A 113 -0.58 -15.10 -19.80
C LEU A 113 0.67 -15.34 -18.94
N ARG A 114 1.07 -14.36 -18.13
CA ARG A 114 2.19 -14.49 -17.18
C ARG A 114 1.95 -15.53 -16.08
N ARG A 115 0.69 -15.75 -15.68
CA ARG A 115 0.35 -16.77 -14.68
C ARG A 115 0.30 -18.17 -15.28
N ALA A 116 -0.13 -18.30 -16.53
CA ALA A 116 -0.18 -19.58 -17.23
C ALA A 116 1.22 -20.14 -17.59
N THR A 117 2.26 -19.30 -17.53
CA THR A 117 3.65 -19.70 -17.82
C THR A 117 4.45 -20.11 -16.57
N ARG A 118 3.82 -20.13 -15.39
CA ARG A 118 4.45 -20.41 -14.10
C ARG A 118 3.93 -21.73 -13.53
#